data_AF-A0A4Q3ZCF9-F1
#
_entry.id   AF-A0A4Q3ZCF9-F1
#
_cell.length_a   1.000
_cell.length_b   1.000
_cell.length_c   1.000
_cell.angle_alpha   90.00
_cell.angle_beta   90.00
_cell.angle_gamma   90.00
#
_symmetry.space_group_name_H-M   'P 1'
#
loop_
_entity.id
_entity.type
_entity.pdbx_description
1 polymer ?
#
loop_
_entity_poly.entity_id
_entity_poly.type
_entity_poly.pdbx_seq_one_letter_code
_entity_poly.pdbx_strand_id
1 'polypeptide(L)'
;MMRFAQFLNGLLLREFVGAFFLSMRYFFAPKKTINYPFEKVPYSPRFRGEHALRRYPNGEERCIACKLCEAICPAQAITIEAGPRQ
;
A
#
# COMPACT_ATOMS: atom_id res chain seq x y z
N MET A 1 -8.47 -48.30 -11.91
CA MET A 1 -8.85 -47.42 -13.05
C MET A 1 -8.23 -46.01 -12.99
N MET A 2 -7.86 -45.46 -11.81
CA MET A 2 -7.26 -44.11 -11.70
C MET A 2 -5.80 -44.01 -12.19
N ARG A 3 -5.00 -45.09 -12.10
CA ARG A 3 -3.56 -45.08 -12.43
C ARG A 3 -3.24 -44.92 -13.93
N PHE A 4 -4.10 -45.45 -14.81
CA PHE A 4 -3.90 -45.39 -16.27
C PHE A 4 -4.29 -44.03 -16.85
N ALA A 5 -5.35 -43.41 -16.33
CA ALA A 5 -5.74 -42.04 -16.68
C ALA A 5 -4.70 -41.01 -16.22
N GLN A 6 -4.12 -41.20 -15.03
CA GLN A 6 -3.01 -40.36 -14.53
C GLN A 6 -1.74 -40.50 -15.39
N PHE A 7 -1.40 -41.71 -15.80
CA PHE A 7 -0.27 -41.97 -16.71
C PHE A 7 -0.46 -41.30 -18.08
N LEU A 8 -1.67 -41.38 -18.66
CA LEU A 8 -2.01 -40.71 -19.93
C LEU A 8 -2.00 -39.18 -19.81
N ASN A 9 -2.53 -38.62 -18.73
CA ASN A 9 -2.49 -37.16 -18.49
C ASN A 9 -1.05 -36.65 -18.28
N GLY A 10 -0.17 -37.47 -17.68
CA GLY A 10 1.25 -37.19 -17.54
C GLY A 10 2.02 -37.28 -18.86
N LEU A 11 1.76 -38.31 -19.68
CA LEU A 11 2.37 -38.50 -20.99
C LEU A 11 1.97 -37.40 -21.99
N LEU A 12 0.69 -36.97 -21.95
CA LEU A 12 0.15 -35.90 -22.79
C LEU A 12 0.30 -34.49 -22.21
N LEU A 13 0.99 -34.34 -21.07
CA LEU A 13 1.28 -33.04 -20.43
C LEU A 13 0.05 -32.11 -20.34
N ARG A 14 -1.13 -32.68 -20.10
CA ARG A 14 -2.42 -31.97 -20.25
C ARG A 14 -2.53 -30.76 -19.33
N GLU A 15 -1.97 -30.85 -18.12
CA GLU A 15 -1.91 -29.76 -17.15
C GLU A 15 -0.99 -28.61 -17.62
N PHE A 16 0.13 -28.93 -18.30
CA PHE A 16 1.02 -27.91 -18.85
C PHE A 16 0.39 -27.15 -20.01
N VAL A 17 -0.37 -27.85 -20.85
CA VAL A 17 -1.13 -27.22 -21.94
C VAL A 17 -2.18 -26.25 -21.37
N GLY A 18 -2.92 -26.67 -20.35
CA GLY A 18 -3.87 -25.80 -19.64
C GLY A 18 -3.19 -24.56 -19.03
N ALA A 19 -2.05 -24.75 -18.36
CA ALA A 19 -1.28 -23.65 -17.78
C ALA A 19 -0.72 -22.68 -18.85
N PHE A 20 -0.29 -23.22 -20.00
CA PHE A 20 0.19 -22.42 -21.13
C PHE A 20 -0.92 -21.55 -21.74
N PHE A 21 -2.14 -22.08 -21.89
CA PHE A 21 -3.26 -21.26 -22.37
C PHE A 21 -3.67 -20.18 -21.36
N LEU A 22 -3.59 -20.48 -20.07
CA LEU A 22 -3.84 -19.48 -19.03
C LEU A 22 -2.79 -18.36 -19.06
N SER A 23 -1.49 -18.71 -19.17
CA SER A 23 -0.43 -17.71 -19.24
C SER A 23 -0.52 -16.88 -20.52
N MET A 24 -0.82 -17.50 -21.66
CA MET A 24 -1.04 -16.81 -22.93
C MET A 24 -2.21 -15.83 -22.85
N ARG A 25 -3.30 -16.18 -22.15
CA ARG A 25 -4.44 -15.27 -21.92
C ARG A 25 -4.04 -14.01 -21.15
N TYR A 26 -3.23 -14.14 -20.09
CA TYR A 26 -2.76 -12.98 -19.35
C TYR A 26 -1.67 -12.19 -20.09
N PHE A 27 -0.91 -12.85 -20.97
CA PHE A 27 0.10 -12.19 -21.80
C PHE A 27 -0.52 -11.16 -22.76
N PHE A 28 -1.67 -11.48 -23.35
CA PHE A 28 -2.42 -10.55 -24.21
C PHE A 28 -3.41 -9.64 -23.47
N ALA A 29 -3.62 -9.85 -22.17
CA ALA A 29 -4.48 -8.99 -21.38
C ALA A 29 -3.84 -7.61 -21.15
N PRO A 30 -4.63 -6.53 -21.02
CA PRO A 30 -4.09 -5.21 -20.69
C PRO A 30 -3.38 -5.23 -19.34
N LYS A 31 -2.16 -4.67 -19.31
CA LYS A 31 -1.35 -4.59 -18.09
C LYS A 31 -1.95 -3.55 -17.13
N LYS A 32 -2.17 -3.94 -15.88
CA LYS A 32 -2.62 -3.04 -14.80
C LYS A 32 -1.43 -2.30 -14.17
N THR A 33 -0.67 -1.58 -14.99
CA THR A 33 0.47 -0.77 -14.55
C THR A 33 0.11 0.71 -14.62
N ILE A 34 0.52 1.49 -13.63
CA ILE A 34 0.44 2.95 -13.65
C ILE A 34 1.78 3.54 -14.07
N ASN A 35 1.78 4.64 -14.82
CA ASN A 35 3.02 5.31 -15.21
C ASN A 35 3.50 6.30 -14.13
N TYR A 36 4.11 5.78 -13.07
CA TYR A 36 4.71 6.62 -12.03
C TYR A 36 5.98 7.31 -12.57
N PRO A 37 6.19 8.62 -12.38
CA PRO A 37 5.51 9.54 -11.45
C PRO A 37 4.35 10.37 -12.04
N PHE A 38 4.05 10.21 -13.34
CA PHE A 38 3.06 11.02 -14.06
C PHE A 38 1.62 10.67 -13.68
N GLU A 39 1.36 9.40 -13.39
CA GLU A 39 0.08 8.88 -12.90
C GLU A 39 0.24 8.35 -11.48
N LYS A 40 -0.64 8.76 -10.57
CA LYS A 40 -0.66 8.34 -9.16
C LYS A 40 -1.96 7.61 -8.83
N VAL A 41 -1.87 6.66 -7.91
CA VAL A 41 -3.06 5.95 -7.38
C VAL A 41 -3.93 6.95 -6.62
N PRO A 42 -5.28 6.88 -6.74
CA PRO A 42 -6.16 7.69 -5.91
C PRO A 42 -6.00 7.33 -4.44
N TYR A 43 -5.70 8.32 -3.61
CA TYR A 43 -5.65 8.15 -2.16
C TYR A 43 -6.98 8.56 -1.53
N SER A 44 -7.40 7.82 -0.51
CA SER A 44 -8.55 8.25 0.31
C SER A 44 -8.19 9.50 1.12
N PRO A 45 -9.17 10.36 1.48
CA PRO A 45 -8.91 11.51 2.36
C PRO A 45 -8.37 11.15 3.75
N ARG A 46 -8.41 9.86 4.13
CA ARG A 46 -7.91 9.33 5.41
C ARG A 46 -6.49 8.75 5.31
N PHE A 47 -5.84 8.89 4.16
CA PHE A 47 -4.47 8.44 3.99
C PHE A 47 -3.55 9.13 5.01
N ARG A 48 -2.76 8.33 5.73
CA ARG A 48 -1.77 8.82 6.71
C ARG A 48 -0.41 8.93 6.01
N GLY A 49 0.01 10.15 5.73
CA GLY A 49 1.30 10.46 5.12
C GLY A 49 2.23 11.18 6.10
N GLU A 50 2.86 12.25 5.62
CA GLU A 50 3.75 13.09 6.42
C GLU A 50 3.00 13.84 7.53
N HIS A 51 3.60 13.89 8.72
CA HIS A 51 3.04 14.61 9.86
C HIS A 51 3.41 16.10 9.73
N ALA A 52 2.41 16.99 9.84
CA ALA A 52 2.61 18.43 9.76
C ALA A 52 1.87 19.18 10.88
N LEU A 53 2.54 20.15 11.50
CA LEU A 53 1.91 21.07 12.44
C LEU A 53 0.99 22.05 11.69
N ARG A 54 -0.24 22.17 12.15
CA ARG A 54 -1.24 23.07 11.57
C ARG A 54 -1.27 24.40 12.33
N ARG A 55 -1.59 25.46 11.60
CA ARG A 55 -1.85 26.80 12.14
C ARG A 55 -3.36 27.10 12.16
N TYR A 56 -3.77 28.03 12.99
CA TYR A 56 -5.09 28.66 12.95
C TYR A 56 -5.19 29.61 11.74
N PRO A 57 -6.40 30.05 11.33
CA PRO A 57 -6.57 31.00 10.24
C PRO A 57 -5.89 32.36 10.48
N ASN A 58 -5.63 32.73 11.73
CA ASN A 58 -4.89 33.94 12.12
C ASN A 58 -3.36 33.79 11.99
N GLY A 59 -2.86 32.60 11.61
CA GLY A 59 -1.44 32.32 11.47
C GLY A 59 -0.75 31.77 12.73
N GLU A 60 -1.40 31.77 13.89
CA GLU A 60 -0.85 31.21 15.12
C GLU A 60 -0.77 29.67 15.04
N GLU A 61 0.25 29.06 15.65
CA GLU A 61 0.32 27.61 15.77
C GLU A 61 -0.82 27.01 16.61
N ARG A 62 -1.32 25.83 16.23
CA ARG A 62 -2.36 25.13 17.01
C ARG A 62 -1.80 24.33 18.19
N CYS A 63 -0.50 24.08 18.21
CA CYS A 63 0.15 23.36 19.29
C CYS A 63 0.10 24.23 20.57
N ILE A 64 -0.17 23.60 21.70
CA ILE A 64 -0.14 24.23 23.03
C ILE A 64 0.82 23.50 23.98
N ALA A 65 1.71 22.67 23.43
CA ALA A 65 2.64 21.83 24.19
C ALA A 65 1.99 20.98 25.29
N CYS A 66 0.77 20.45 25.06
CA CYS A 66 0.05 19.63 26.04
C CYS A 66 0.63 18.22 26.29
N LYS A 67 1.61 17.79 25.47
CA LYS A 67 2.28 16.47 25.54
C LYS A 67 1.39 15.23 25.37
N LEU A 68 0.12 15.38 25.00
CA LEU A 68 -0.79 14.25 24.73
C LEU A 68 -0.31 13.40 23.54
N CYS A 69 0.20 14.05 22.49
CA CYS A 69 0.73 13.36 21.30
C CYS A 69 2.02 12.58 21.59
N GLU A 70 2.87 13.09 22.49
CA GLU A 70 4.08 12.42 22.96
C GLU A 70 3.71 11.19 23.81
N ALA A 71 2.76 11.34 24.74
CA ALA A 71 2.31 10.25 25.59
C ALA A 71 1.63 9.10 24.82
N ILE A 72 0.85 9.39 23.77
CA ILE A 72 0.13 8.37 22.99
C ILE A 72 1.00 7.73 21.89
N CYS A 73 2.19 8.28 21.61
CA CYS A 73 3.04 7.78 20.53
C CYS A 73 3.56 6.36 20.87
N PRO A 74 3.16 5.31 20.14
CA PRO A 74 3.54 3.94 20.48
C PRO A 74 5.04 3.68 20.30
N ALA A 75 5.68 4.42 19.39
CA ALA A 75 7.12 4.31 19.11
C ALA A 75 7.96 5.35 19.86
N GLN A 76 7.35 6.20 20.69
CA GLN A 76 8.02 7.29 21.41
C GLN A 76 8.89 8.18 20.49
N ALA A 77 8.43 8.43 19.26
CA ALA A 77 9.17 9.20 18.25
C ALA A 77 9.06 10.73 18.42
N ILE A 78 8.18 11.20 19.30
CA ILE A 78 7.90 12.62 19.52
C ILE A 78 8.50 13.02 20.86
N THR A 79 9.25 14.13 20.87
CA THR A 79 9.79 14.75 22.09
C THR A 79 9.36 16.20 22.12
N ILE A 80 8.78 16.68 23.24
CA ILE A 80 8.26 18.05 23.34
C ILE A 80 8.86 18.78 24.55
N GLU A 81 9.53 19.90 24.26
CA GLU A 81 9.97 20.89 25.25
C GLU A 81 9.11 22.15 25.09
N ALA A 82 8.51 22.63 26.19
CA ALA A 82 7.62 23.78 26.16
C ALA A 82 8.41 25.08 26.25
N GLY A 83 8.28 25.95 25.24
CA GLY A 83 8.83 27.30 25.21
C GLY A 83 7.75 28.38 25.03
N PRO A 84 8.12 29.67 25.07
CA PRO A 84 7.21 30.76 24.74
C PRO A 84 6.75 30.69 23.27
N ARG A 85 5.51 31.13 23.01
CA ARG A 85 4.85 31.08 21.68
C ARG A 85 5.57 32.01 20.69
N GLN A 86 5.82 31.55 19.46
CA GLN A 86 6.48 32.31 18.37
C GLN A 86 5.55 32.58 17.19
#